data_AF-A0A944DA85-F1
#
_entry.id   AF-A0A944DA85-F1
#
_cell.length_a   1.000
_cell.length_b   1.000
_cell.length_c   1.000
_cell.angle_alpha   90.00
_cell.angle_beta   90.00
_cell.angle_gamma   90.00
#
_symmetry.space_group_name_H-M   'P 1'
#
loop_
_entity.id
_entity.type
_entity.pdbx_description
1 polymer ?
#
loop_
_entity_poly.entity_id
_entity_poly.type
_entity_poly.pdbx_seq_one_letter_code
_entity_poly.pdbx_strand_id
1 'polypeptide(L)'
;MRTSTIILPSLMLGLLAGNALADPVPLKDYDPPLDPAFAQMIRNADLDAGAAFFERKCSQCHDGFKEGGDFKGPHLWNVMGRMPAAREGFRYSPAMQAVKRPWTYATLSYYLKDTDAAVPERAMNFVGIEDDQTRANVIAYLRTLHDAPPPLP
;
A
#
# COMPACT_ATOMS: atom_id res chain seq x y z
N MET A 1 6.22 60.37 33.13
CA MET A 1 6.45 59.99 31.71
C MET A 1 6.92 58.54 31.67
N ARG A 2 6.45 57.80 30.68
CA ARG A 2 6.36 56.32 30.61
C ARG A 2 7.71 55.60 30.65
N THR A 3 7.82 54.55 31.44
CA THR A 3 8.78 53.44 31.27
C THR A 3 8.08 52.15 31.76
N SER A 4 7.41 51.45 30.87
CA SER A 4 7.88 50.22 30.19
C SER A 4 7.73 48.97 31.05
N THR A 5 6.56 48.34 30.88
CA THR A 5 6.27 46.95 31.20
C THR A 5 7.21 46.03 30.41
N ILE A 6 7.97 45.17 31.08
CA ILE A 6 8.66 44.03 30.45
C ILE A 6 8.12 42.76 31.11
N ILE A 7 7.23 42.09 30.39
CA ILE A 7 6.76 40.74 30.70
C ILE A 7 7.77 39.79 30.04
N LEU A 8 8.51 39.03 30.83
CA LEU A 8 9.30 37.90 30.36
C LEU A 8 8.38 36.67 30.26
N PRO A 9 8.14 36.10 29.07
CA PRO A 9 7.52 34.79 28.99
C PRO A 9 8.60 33.74 29.26
N SER A 10 8.52 33.09 30.43
CA SER A 10 9.27 31.85 30.68
C SER A 10 8.77 30.79 29.71
N LEU A 11 9.65 30.45 28.77
CA LEU A 11 9.48 29.43 27.75
C LEU A 11 9.26 28.06 28.43
N MET A 12 8.06 27.52 28.23
CA MET A 12 7.76 26.17 27.71
C MET A 12 8.96 25.23 27.56
N LEU A 13 8.90 23.92 27.73
CA LEU A 13 7.89 22.90 28.01
C LEU A 13 8.69 21.60 27.84
N GLY A 14 8.45 20.60 28.68
CA GLY A 14 9.23 19.36 28.72
C GLY A 14 9.33 18.64 27.37
N LEU A 15 10.53 18.13 27.06
CA LEU A 15 10.72 17.10 26.05
C LEU A 15 10.25 15.75 26.63
N LEU A 16 9.01 15.37 26.34
CA LEU A 16 8.61 13.96 26.33
C LEU A 16 8.86 13.45 24.92
N ALA A 17 9.99 12.77 24.73
CA ALA A 17 10.25 11.95 23.54
C ALA A 17 9.34 10.71 23.61
N GLY A 18 8.09 10.87 23.17
CA GLY A 18 7.18 9.76 22.95
C GLY A 18 7.50 9.08 21.63
N ASN A 19 8.33 8.03 21.65
CA ASN A 19 8.27 6.99 20.62
C ASN A 19 6.99 6.16 20.86
N ALA A 20 5.84 6.76 20.55
CA ALA A 20 4.65 5.98 20.29
C ALA A 20 4.88 5.27 18.95
N LEU A 21 4.88 3.95 18.96
CA LEU A 21 4.64 3.16 17.76
C LEU A 21 3.23 3.58 17.30
N ALA A 22 3.15 4.58 16.44
CA ALA A 22 1.86 5.04 15.92
C ALA A 22 1.20 3.85 15.22
N ASP A 23 -0.05 3.56 15.58
CA ASP A 23 -0.86 2.58 14.88
C ASP A 23 -0.81 2.87 13.36
N PRO A 24 -0.78 1.84 12.50
CA PRO A 24 -0.73 2.07 11.07
C PRO A 24 -1.91 2.94 10.63
N VAL A 25 -1.62 4.05 9.93
CA VAL A 25 -2.63 5.02 9.49
C VAL A 25 -3.31 4.51 8.21
N PRO A 26 -4.66 4.48 8.14
CA PRO A 26 -5.38 4.05 6.95
C PRO A 26 -4.97 4.80 5.68
N LEU A 27 -4.86 4.10 4.55
CA LEU A 27 -4.44 4.66 3.25
C LEU A 27 -5.37 5.76 2.70
N LYS A 28 -6.58 5.88 3.22
CA LYS A 28 -7.46 7.01 2.88
C LYS A 28 -6.88 8.36 3.35
N ASP A 29 -6.05 8.35 4.39
CA ASP A 29 -5.46 9.56 5.00
C ASP A 29 -3.93 9.57 4.93
N TYR A 30 -3.30 8.54 4.34
CA TYR A 30 -1.86 8.36 4.38
C TYR A 30 -1.27 7.97 3.01
N ASP A 31 -0.10 8.55 2.71
CA ASP A 31 0.70 8.23 1.54
C ASP A 31 2.06 7.68 2.02
N PRO A 32 2.23 6.35 2.11
CA PRO A 32 3.45 5.75 2.63
C PRO A 32 4.64 6.04 1.71
N PRO A 33 5.79 6.46 2.25
CA PRO A 33 7.01 6.52 1.46
C PRO A 33 7.49 5.11 1.10
N LEU A 34 8.19 4.97 -0.01
CA LEU A 34 8.89 3.73 -0.32
C LEU A 34 10.16 3.63 0.54
N ASP A 35 10.23 2.62 1.39
CA ASP A 35 11.44 2.33 2.15
C ASP A 35 12.59 1.93 1.20
N PRO A 36 13.80 2.52 1.32
CA PRO A 36 14.91 2.22 0.42
C PRO A 36 15.39 0.77 0.45
N ALA A 37 15.32 0.10 1.60
CA ALA A 37 15.70 -1.31 1.70
C ALA A 37 14.66 -2.19 1.00
N PHE A 38 13.37 -1.90 1.16
CA PHE A 38 12.30 -2.56 0.42
C PHE A 38 12.40 -2.32 -1.09
N ALA A 39 12.76 -1.10 -1.53
CA ALA A 39 13.03 -0.82 -2.94
C ALA A 39 14.14 -1.71 -3.50
N GLN A 40 15.21 -1.92 -2.72
CA GLN A 40 16.29 -2.83 -3.10
C GLN A 40 15.83 -4.29 -3.18
N MET A 41 14.94 -4.74 -2.29
CA MET A 41 14.35 -6.07 -2.37
C MET A 41 13.51 -6.25 -3.64
N ILE A 42 12.73 -5.22 -4.06
CA ILE A 42 11.98 -5.25 -5.32
C ILE A 42 12.93 -5.36 -6.53
N ARG A 43 14.03 -4.61 -6.54
CA ARG A 43 15.03 -4.67 -7.62
C ARG A 43 15.67 -6.05 -7.76
N ASN A 44 15.83 -6.76 -6.65
CA ASN A 44 16.45 -8.08 -6.57
C ASN A 44 15.41 -9.22 -6.44
N ALA A 45 14.14 -8.93 -6.70
CA ALA A 45 13.05 -9.86 -6.44
C ALA A 45 13.12 -11.12 -7.31
N ASP A 46 12.69 -12.23 -6.72
CA ASP A 46 12.46 -13.49 -7.43
C ASP A 46 11.04 -13.49 -8.02
N LEU A 47 10.94 -13.34 -9.34
CA LEU A 47 9.67 -13.28 -10.05
C LEU A 47 8.94 -14.63 -10.05
N ASP A 48 9.66 -15.75 -10.07
CA ASP A 48 9.06 -17.09 -10.06
C ASP A 48 8.46 -17.39 -8.70
N ALA A 49 9.15 -17.01 -7.62
CA ALA A 49 8.60 -17.07 -6.27
C ALA A 49 7.35 -16.17 -6.12
N GLY A 50 7.38 -14.97 -6.71
CA GLY A 50 6.23 -14.06 -6.76
C GLY A 50 5.03 -14.65 -7.49
N ALA A 51 5.25 -15.22 -8.68
CA ALA A 51 4.24 -15.90 -9.48
C ALA A 51 3.64 -17.09 -8.73
N ALA A 52 4.48 -17.92 -8.10
CA ALA A 52 4.04 -19.06 -7.32
C ALA A 52 3.22 -18.65 -6.08
N PHE A 53 3.54 -17.52 -5.44
CA PHE A 53 2.70 -16.99 -4.37
C PHE A 53 1.36 -16.48 -4.90
N PHE A 54 1.38 -15.71 -6.01
CA PHE A 54 0.16 -15.21 -6.64
C PHE A 54 -0.80 -16.35 -6.98
N GLU A 55 -0.30 -17.41 -7.61
CA GLU A 55 -1.11 -18.58 -7.97
C GLU A 55 -1.72 -19.27 -6.74
N ARG A 56 -1.00 -19.32 -5.62
CA ARG A 56 -1.50 -19.98 -4.41
C ARG A 56 -2.47 -19.12 -3.62
N LYS A 57 -2.30 -17.79 -3.62
CA LYS A 57 -2.96 -16.90 -2.65
C LYS A 57 -3.86 -15.84 -3.28
N CYS A 58 -3.58 -15.44 -4.51
CA CYS A 58 -4.26 -14.34 -5.19
C CYS A 58 -5.19 -14.83 -6.30
N SER A 59 -4.77 -15.85 -7.09
CA SER A 59 -5.54 -16.33 -8.25
C SER A 59 -6.88 -16.97 -7.89
N GLN A 60 -7.06 -17.38 -6.63
CA GLN A 60 -8.35 -17.84 -6.11
C GLN A 60 -9.44 -16.77 -6.11
N CYS A 61 -9.06 -15.48 -6.18
CA CYS A 61 -9.99 -14.37 -6.19
C CYS A 61 -9.77 -13.39 -7.35
N HIS A 62 -8.58 -13.37 -7.94
CA HIS A 62 -8.20 -12.39 -8.95
C HIS A 62 -7.67 -13.04 -10.21
N ASP A 63 -8.04 -12.49 -11.36
CA ASP A 63 -7.41 -12.84 -12.63
C ASP A 63 -6.17 -11.95 -12.84
N GLY A 64 -5.11 -12.53 -13.40
CA GLY A 64 -3.88 -11.84 -13.76
C GLY A 64 -3.56 -11.91 -15.26
N PHE A 65 -4.37 -12.62 -16.06
CA PHE A 65 -4.18 -12.72 -17.50
C PHE A 65 -4.66 -11.48 -18.22
N LYS A 66 -3.94 -11.02 -19.23
CA LYS A 66 -4.30 -9.78 -19.97
C LYS A 66 -5.75 -9.73 -20.46
N GLU A 67 -6.24 -10.83 -21.02
CA GLU A 67 -7.61 -10.96 -21.54
C GLU A 67 -8.59 -11.48 -20.47
N GLY A 68 -8.20 -11.39 -19.21
CA GLY A 68 -8.92 -11.87 -18.05
C GLY A 68 -10.07 -10.97 -17.60
N GLY A 69 -10.78 -11.43 -16.57
CA GLY A 69 -12.00 -10.82 -16.08
C GLY A 69 -12.05 -10.59 -14.58
N ASP A 70 -13.08 -9.89 -14.13
CA ASP A 70 -13.40 -9.79 -12.72
C ASP A 70 -14.20 -11.02 -12.25
N PHE A 71 -14.03 -11.45 -11.00
CA PHE A 71 -14.90 -12.45 -10.38
C PHE A 71 -15.11 -12.18 -8.88
N LYS A 72 -14.45 -12.92 -7.99
CA LYS A 72 -14.54 -12.68 -6.53
C LYS A 72 -13.81 -11.39 -6.14
N GLY A 73 -12.73 -11.09 -6.84
CA GLY A 73 -11.98 -9.83 -6.81
C GLY A 73 -11.88 -9.21 -8.21
N PRO A 74 -11.46 -7.95 -8.30
CA PRO A 74 -11.23 -7.28 -9.57
C PRO A 74 -10.03 -7.87 -10.31
N HIS A 75 -10.06 -7.79 -11.64
CA HIS A 75 -8.97 -8.11 -12.55
C HIS A 75 -7.72 -7.27 -12.23
N LEU A 76 -6.54 -7.92 -12.20
CA LEU A 76 -5.28 -7.31 -11.77
C LEU A 76 -4.32 -6.93 -12.89
N TRP A 77 -4.63 -7.20 -14.17
CA TRP A 77 -3.84 -6.64 -15.26
C TRP A 77 -3.86 -5.11 -15.21
N ASN A 78 -2.68 -4.50 -15.38
CA ASN A 78 -2.45 -3.06 -15.21
C ASN A 78 -2.89 -2.54 -13.81
N VAL A 79 -2.67 -3.30 -12.73
CA VAL A 79 -2.98 -2.82 -11.37
C VAL A 79 -1.96 -1.80 -10.87
N MET A 80 -0.68 -1.97 -11.20
CA MET A 80 0.38 -1.02 -10.80
C MET A 80 0.14 0.35 -11.45
N GLY A 81 0.10 1.40 -10.63
CA GLY A 81 -0.22 2.78 -11.01
C GLY A 81 -1.72 3.08 -11.13
N ARG A 82 -2.60 2.08 -11.11
CA ARG A 82 -4.05 2.28 -11.21
C ARG A 82 -4.61 2.83 -9.89
N MET A 83 -5.65 3.66 -9.98
CA MET A 83 -6.40 4.09 -8.80
C MET A 83 -7.17 2.91 -8.17
N PRO A 84 -7.23 2.83 -6.82
CA PRO A 84 -8.11 1.91 -6.12
C PRO A 84 -9.55 2.08 -6.57
N ALA A 85 -10.30 0.98 -6.55
CA ALA A 85 -11.71 0.95 -6.95
C ALA A 85 -12.03 1.46 -8.37
N ALA A 86 -11.08 1.37 -9.32
CA ALA A 86 -11.22 1.95 -10.65
C ALA A 86 -11.54 0.96 -11.79
N ARG A 87 -11.68 -0.36 -11.53
CA ARG A 87 -12.21 -1.26 -12.58
C ARG A 87 -13.70 -1.03 -12.73
N GLU A 88 -14.09 -0.66 -13.95
CA GLU A 88 -15.48 -0.50 -14.32
C GLU A 88 -16.25 -1.82 -14.16
N GLY A 89 -17.47 -1.75 -13.66
CA GLY A 89 -18.33 -2.92 -13.46
C GLY A 89 -18.07 -3.74 -12.19
N PHE A 90 -16.91 -3.62 -11.56
CA PHE A 90 -16.63 -4.32 -10.30
C PHE A 90 -17.21 -3.57 -9.09
N ARG A 91 -17.88 -4.30 -8.19
CA ARG A 91 -18.43 -3.74 -6.95
C ARG A 91 -17.40 -3.75 -5.83
N TYR A 92 -16.91 -2.57 -5.47
CA TYR A 92 -15.96 -2.38 -4.37
C TYR A 92 -16.67 -2.12 -3.03
N SER A 93 -15.94 -2.35 -1.92
CA SER A 93 -16.40 -1.87 -0.61
C SER A 93 -16.29 -0.34 -0.51
N PRO A 94 -17.12 0.32 0.31
CA PRO A 94 -17.00 1.77 0.55
C PRO A 94 -15.61 2.17 1.04
N ALA A 95 -15.00 1.35 1.90
CA ALA A 95 -13.65 1.58 2.41
C ALA A 95 -12.59 1.61 1.30
N MET A 96 -12.64 0.66 0.35
CA MET A 96 -11.69 0.65 -0.77
C MET A 96 -11.91 1.86 -1.70
N GLN A 97 -13.17 2.28 -1.90
CA GLN A 97 -13.49 3.48 -2.68
C GLN A 97 -12.98 4.77 -2.02
N ALA A 98 -12.79 4.79 -0.70
CA ALA A 98 -12.27 5.94 0.02
C ALA A 98 -10.76 6.14 -0.16
N VAL A 99 -10.01 5.14 -0.63
CA VAL A 99 -8.56 5.26 -0.87
C VAL A 99 -8.32 6.08 -2.15
N LYS A 100 -7.70 7.26 -2.00
CA LYS A 100 -7.43 8.20 -3.11
C LYS A 100 -5.95 8.26 -3.50
N ARG A 101 -5.24 7.14 -3.37
CA ARG A 101 -3.81 7.00 -3.72
C ARG A 101 -3.64 5.90 -4.76
N PRO A 102 -2.89 6.11 -5.85
CA PRO A 102 -2.66 5.07 -6.87
C PRO A 102 -1.85 3.92 -6.28
N TRP A 103 -1.99 2.71 -6.85
CA TRP A 103 -1.21 1.54 -6.47
C TRP A 103 0.26 1.64 -6.94
N THR A 104 1.07 2.39 -6.21
CA THR A 104 2.53 2.40 -6.32
C THR A 104 3.16 1.21 -5.57
N TYR A 105 4.47 1.02 -5.71
CA TYR A 105 5.23 0.06 -4.90
C TYR A 105 5.01 0.27 -3.39
N ALA A 106 4.99 1.52 -2.93
CA ALA A 106 4.85 1.85 -1.52
C ALA A 106 3.44 1.58 -1.01
N THR A 107 2.42 2.11 -1.69
CA THR A 107 1.01 1.92 -1.28
C THR A 107 0.58 0.47 -1.36
N LEU A 108 1.07 -0.28 -2.37
CA LEU A 108 0.73 -1.68 -2.52
C LEU A 108 1.46 -2.54 -1.48
N SER A 109 2.73 -2.23 -1.16
CA SER A 109 3.44 -2.86 -0.05
C SER A 109 2.76 -2.60 1.29
N TYR A 110 2.35 -1.36 1.53
CA TYR A 110 1.63 -0.99 2.74
C TYR A 110 0.31 -1.75 2.87
N TYR A 111 -0.48 -1.78 1.79
CA TYR A 111 -1.72 -2.54 1.77
C TYR A 111 -1.51 -4.04 1.96
N LEU A 112 -0.58 -4.63 1.21
CA LEU A 112 -0.35 -6.07 1.27
C LEU A 112 0.39 -6.52 2.53
N LYS A 113 1.03 -5.63 3.29
CA LYS A 113 1.65 -5.99 4.58
C LYS A 113 0.57 -6.34 5.61
N ASP A 114 -0.38 -5.44 5.79
CA ASP A 114 -1.54 -5.60 6.65
C ASP A 114 -2.72 -4.87 6.02
N THR A 115 -3.64 -5.65 5.48
CA THR A 115 -4.75 -5.10 4.73
C THR A 115 -5.87 -4.57 5.65
N ASP A 116 -5.99 -5.09 6.89
CA ASP A 116 -6.93 -4.59 7.92
C ASP A 116 -6.54 -3.21 8.38
N ALA A 117 -5.26 -3.01 8.65
CA ALA A 117 -4.75 -1.71 9.08
C ALA A 117 -4.76 -0.69 7.93
N ALA A 118 -4.35 -1.10 6.72
CA ALA A 118 -4.27 -0.20 5.57
C ALA A 118 -5.63 0.22 5.02
N VAL A 119 -6.61 -0.70 4.97
CA VAL A 119 -7.99 -0.42 4.53
C VAL A 119 -8.97 -1.16 5.45
N PRO A 120 -9.31 -0.56 6.61
CA PRO A 120 -10.32 -1.12 7.51
C PRO A 120 -11.65 -1.34 6.78
N GLU A 121 -12.36 -2.44 7.08
CA GLU A 121 -13.65 -2.78 6.46
C GLU A 121 -13.61 -3.00 4.92
N ARG A 122 -12.43 -3.34 4.38
CA ARG A 122 -12.32 -3.87 3.01
C ARG A 122 -13.13 -5.16 2.84
N ALA A 123 -13.61 -5.42 1.63
CA ALA A 123 -14.25 -6.70 1.30
C ALA A 123 -13.27 -7.85 1.00
N MET A 124 -12.00 -7.53 0.72
CA MET A 124 -10.98 -8.53 0.40
C MET A 124 -10.59 -9.30 1.67
N ASN A 125 -11.02 -10.56 1.76
CA ASN A 125 -10.67 -11.46 2.86
C ASN A 125 -9.28 -12.08 2.66
N PHE A 126 -8.26 -11.25 2.87
CA PHE A 126 -6.85 -11.60 2.90
C PHE A 126 -6.25 -10.82 4.07
N VAL A 127 -5.34 -11.40 4.85
CA VAL A 127 -4.78 -10.72 6.03
C VAL A 127 -3.62 -9.82 5.65
N GLY A 128 -2.72 -10.32 4.81
CA GLY A 128 -1.50 -9.63 4.40
C GLY A 128 -0.35 -10.62 4.17
N ILE A 129 0.84 -10.05 3.97
CA ILE A 129 2.12 -10.71 3.72
C ILE A 129 3.14 -10.00 4.61
N GLU A 130 3.34 -10.52 5.82
CA GLU A 130 4.27 -9.91 6.78
C GLU A 130 5.72 -9.95 6.30
N ASP A 131 6.14 -11.06 5.70
CA ASP A 131 7.50 -11.25 5.19
C ASP A 131 7.80 -10.29 4.03
N ASP A 132 8.79 -9.43 4.24
CA ASP A 132 9.13 -8.36 3.31
C ASP A 132 9.63 -8.91 1.97
N GLN A 133 10.44 -9.97 1.97
CA GLN A 133 10.98 -10.54 0.74
C GLN A 133 9.88 -11.19 -0.10
N THR A 134 8.98 -11.95 0.52
CA THR A 134 7.81 -12.53 -0.14
C THR A 134 6.92 -11.43 -0.73
N ARG A 135 6.67 -10.36 0.02
CA ARG A 135 5.86 -9.23 -0.45
C ARG A 135 6.53 -8.49 -1.62
N ALA A 136 7.86 -8.29 -1.56
CA ALA A 136 8.62 -7.71 -2.66
C ALA A 136 8.55 -8.58 -3.93
N ASN A 137 8.68 -9.90 -3.81
CA ASN A 137 8.55 -10.85 -4.91
C ASN A 137 7.16 -10.76 -5.56
N VAL A 138 6.09 -10.75 -4.76
CA VAL A 138 4.70 -10.63 -5.25
C VAL A 138 4.49 -9.31 -5.97
N ILE A 139 4.96 -8.19 -5.41
CA ILE A 139 4.80 -6.86 -6.03
C ILE A 139 5.59 -6.76 -7.32
N ALA A 140 6.81 -7.30 -7.37
CA ALA A 140 7.62 -7.38 -8.59
C ALA A 140 6.94 -8.24 -9.67
N TYR A 141 6.26 -9.32 -9.28
CA TYR A 141 5.43 -10.10 -10.19
C TYR A 141 4.19 -9.34 -10.67
N LEU A 142 3.43 -8.68 -9.77
CA LEU A 142 2.26 -7.87 -10.15
C LEU A 142 2.63 -6.74 -11.14
N ARG A 143 3.86 -6.21 -11.05
CA ARG A 143 4.41 -5.27 -12.03
C ARG A 143 4.52 -5.87 -13.43
N THR A 144 4.79 -7.17 -13.59
CA THR A 144 4.87 -7.81 -14.91
C THR A 144 3.49 -8.06 -15.54
N LEU A 145 2.42 -8.04 -14.74
CA LEU A 145 1.03 -8.12 -15.21
C LEU A 145 0.56 -6.78 -15.77
N HIS A 146 1.26 -6.27 -16.78
CA HIS A 146 1.11 -4.91 -17.25
C HIS A 146 1.59 -4.74 -18.70
N ASP A 147 0.90 -3.91 -19.49
CA ASP A 147 1.28 -3.64 -20.90
C ASP A 147 2.54 -2.76 -21.01
N ALA A 148 2.62 -1.72 -20.18
CA ALA A 148 3.80 -0.85 -20.03
C ALA A 148 4.27 -0.79 -18.55
N PRO A 149 4.94 -1.84 -18.05
CA PRO A 149 5.24 -1.97 -16.62
C PRO A 149 6.05 -0.77 -16.10
N PRO A 150 5.71 -0.18 -14.94
CA PRO A 150 6.46 0.96 -14.40
C PRO A 150 7.93 0.59 -14.18
N PRO A 151 8.89 1.54 -14.22
CA PRO A 151 10.28 1.22 -13.95
C PRO A 151 10.43 0.59 -12.56
N LEU A 152 11.43 -0.28 -12.39
CA LEU A 152 11.80 -0.75 -11.05
C LEU A 152 12.27 0.46 -10.21
N PRO A 153 11.94 0.49 -8.92
CA PRO A 153 12.29 1.60 -8.03
C PRO A 153 13.79 1.65 -7.73
#